data_AF-A0AA41WEL0-F1
#
_entry.id   AF-A0AA41WEL0-F1
#
_cell.length_a   1.000
_cell.length_b   1.000
_cell.length_c   1.000
_cell.angle_alpha   90.00
_cell.angle_beta   90.00
_cell.angle_gamma   90.00
#
_symmetry.space_group_name_H-M   'P 1'
#
loop_
_entity.id
_entity.type
_entity.pdbx_description
1 polymer ?
#
loop_
_entity_poly.entity_id
_entity_poly.type
_entity_poly.pdbx_seq_one_letter_code
_entity_poly.pdbx_strand_id
1 'polypeptide(L)'
;MTRHRVRRLVASLVVLLPLLVFVTASVAAQDFGEPEPGRHVYDRAGVLSPFEIAELEQRALAVEQAGAPVVVYLRARDATFEETVNDARALMDDWDIQSTPGARDGLVIFFNLVPGNLEHGDFAIVAGEAHARGGVLDQGQLDQISEQMLELLRDGRIAEGIAIGLDAVARNLAAGPPPPSEFERAMSDFAGVPLNIIALALAAGLGLFAAQRWRSRPSTIAPIVPTTQAPAELPPALAGALARGRIEDAQLEATILDLARRGALAIEPAGRKRVQIRLLDSSLIEHPFERAVWDALTAEAADGGLVPSDRLRRVRGRWEAARAALRAELEARGWFDPAARARRRPLYLAGLAGIVLAFLALLPVLVGQQPWGVIGVALLGGTGIMAIALGAGLPETTTEGEAAAAPWRGYLAGLEAARRDPNLELNLDQVVPYAVAMQAGGALDKRLKEASERGYAPAWLGRTLGAEAWEGGFYPYWAAFHASVSPATGGGTAASSGSAASGGSF
;
A
#
# COMPACT_ATOMS: atom_id res chain seq x y z
N MET A 1 19.18 25.35 -12.57
CA MET A 1 19.31 23.94 -12.11
C MET A 1 17.98 23.17 -12.06
N THR A 2 16.96 23.53 -12.85
CA THR A 2 15.57 23.04 -12.71
C THR A 2 15.09 22.07 -13.79
N ARG A 3 15.93 21.75 -14.79
CA ARG A 3 15.60 20.75 -15.83
C ARG A 3 15.84 19.29 -15.41
N HIS A 4 16.58 19.03 -14.31
CA HIS A 4 16.93 17.66 -13.92
C HIS A 4 15.92 16.95 -13.01
N ARG A 5 15.07 17.65 -12.25
CA ARG A 5 14.08 16.97 -11.37
C ARG A 5 12.86 16.46 -12.15
N VAL A 6 12.40 17.18 -13.17
CA VAL A 6 11.30 16.72 -14.06
C VAL A 6 11.77 15.59 -14.98
N ARG A 7 13.03 15.64 -15.43
CA ARG A 7 13.63 14.54 -16.20
C ARG A 7 13.84 13.28 -15.37
N ARG A 8 13.98 13.39 -14.04
CA ARG A 8 14.02 12.22 -13.13
C ARG A 8 12.65 11.61 -12.90
N LEU A 9 11.57 12.39 -12.79
CA LEU A 9 10.22 11.81 -12.74
C LEU A 9 9.79 11.13 -14.05
N VAL A 10 10.31 11.58 -15.20
CA VAL A 10 10.08 10.95 -16.51
C VAL A 10 11.09 9.81 -16.81
N ALA A 11 12.23 9.75 -16.10
CA ALA A 11 13.26 8.70 -16.30
C ALA A 11 13.30 7.64 -15.17
N SER A 12 12.50 7.77 -14.11
CA SER A 12 12.46 6.78 -13.02
C SER A 12 11.41 5.68 -13.20
N LEU A 13 10.80 5.56 -14.38
CA LEU A 13 9.88 4.46 -14.72
C LEU A 13 10.40 3.65 -15.93
N VAL A 14 11.66 3.20 -15.87
CA VAL A 14 12.23 2.28 -16.88
C VAL A 14 12.84 1.00 -16.27
N VAL A 15 12.96 0.87 -14.95
CA VAL A 15 13.40 -0.42 -14.38
C VAL A 15 12.61 -0.71 -13.11
N LEU A 16 11.47 -1.37 -13.27
CA LEU A 16 10.86 -2.15 -12.20
C LEU A 16 10.72 -3.57 -12.76
N LEU A 17 11.88 -4.21 -12.85
CA LEU A 17 12.00 -5.63 -13.10
C LEU A 17 11.47 -6.32 -11.83
N PRO A 18 10.44 -7.18 -11.89
CA PRO A 18 10.13 -8.02 -10.75
C PRO A 18 11.29 -9.01 -10.61
N LEU A 19 12.14 -8.77 -9.61
CA LEU A 19 13.15 -9.73 -9.19
C LEU A 19 12.40 -10.90 -8.57
N LEU A 20 12.18 -11.94 -9.37
CA LEU A 20 11.63 -13.21 -8.95
C LEU A 20 12.69 -13.89 -8.06
N VAL A 21 12.65 -13.59 -6.77
CA VAL A 21 13.45 -14.32 -5.77
C VAL A 21 12.79 -15.68 -5.65
N PHE A 22 13.39 -16.69 -6.27
CA PHE A 22 13.16 -18.08 -5.90
C PHE A 22 13.63 -18.22 -4.45
N VAL A 23 12.68 -18.22 -3.51
CA VAL A 23 12.92 -18.75 -2.18
C VAL A 23 13.05 -20.25 -2.37
N THR A 24 14.28 -20.75 -2.51
CA THR A 24 14.56 -22.17 -2.35
C THR A 24 14.38 -22.46 -0.88
N ALA A 25 13.17 -22.92 -0.50
CA ALA A 25 13.00 -23.58 0.78
C ALA A 25 13.95 -24.78 0.78
N SER A 26 14.89 -24.81 1.74
CA SER A 26 15.69 -25.98 1.98
C SER A 26 14.75 -27.08 2.48
N VAL A 27 14.45 -28.05 1.62
CA VAL A 27 13.75 -29.28 2.01
C VAL A 27 14.71 -30.02 2.94
N ALA A 28 14.42 -30.01 4.24
CA ALA A 28 15.02 -30.99 5.13
C ALA A 28 14.55 -32.35 4.61
N ALA A 29 15.50 -33.22 4.23
CA ALA A 29 15.20 -34.56 3.73
C ALA A 29 14.29 -35.27 4.74
N GLN A 30 13.01 -35.45 4.38
CA GLN A 30 12.05 -36.17 5.20
C GLN A 30 12.22 -37.66 4.87
N ASP A 31 12.37 -38.49 5.90
CA ASP A 31 12.49 -39.94 5.72
C ASP A 31 11.08 -40.55 5.64
N PHE A 32 10.57 -40.72 4.42
CA PHE A 32 9.30 -41.41 4.14
C PHE A 32 9.47 -42.94 4.06
N GLY A 33 10.72 -43.43 4.10
CA GLY A 33 11.09 -44.80 3.75
C GLY A 33 11.04 -45.05 2.23
N GLU A 34 11.26 -46.31 1.85
CA GLU A 34 11.24 -46.75 0.45
C GLU A 34 9.85 -47.25 0.03
N PRO A 35 9.38 -46.95 -1.20
CA PRO A 35 8.12 -47.46 -1.72
C PRO A 35 8.21 -48.97 -1.97
N GLU A 36 7.16 -49.69 -1.59
CA GLU A 36 7.02 -51.13 -1.85
C GLU A 36 6.31 -51.34 -3.20
N PRO A 37 6.86 -52.13 -4.14
CA PRO A 37 6.22 -52.36 -5.43
C PRO A 37 4.81 -52.95 -5.31
N GLY A 38 3.84 -52.30 -5.96
CA GLY A 38 2.44 -52.75 -5.98
C GLY A 38 1.63 -52.43 -4.72
N ARG A 39 2.18 -51.63 -3.81
CA ARG A 39 1.50 -51.15 -2.60
C ARG A 39 1.18 -49.66 -2.71
N HIS A 40 -0.06 -49.30 -2.41
CA HIS A 40 -0.55 -47.93 -2.50
C HIS A 40 -0.83 -47.31 -1.13
N VAL A 41 -1.10 -48.12 -0.10
CA VAL A 41 -1.52 -47.66 1.23
C VAL A 41 -0.41 -47.91 2.28
N TYR A 42 0.09 -46.81 2.84
CA TYR A 42 1.17 -46.77 3.82
C TYR A 42 0.68 -46.20 5.14
N ASP A 43 0.20 -47.08 6.02
CA ASP A 43 -0.21 -46.72 7.38
C ASP A 43 0.98 -46.83 8.36
N ARG A 44 1.68 -45.72 8.58
CA ARG A 44 2.74 -45.60 9.59
C ARG A 44 2.19 -45.26 10.97
N ALA A 45 0.92 -44.86 11.07
CA ALA A 45 0.27 -44.52 12.33
C ALA A 45 -0.34 -45.75 13.03
N GLY A 46 -0.58 -46.83 12.29
CA GLY A 46 -1.16 -48.08 12.81
C GLY A 46 -2.65 -47.95 13.15
N VAL A 47 -3.36 -47.11 12.39
CA VAL A 47 -4.77 -46.75 12.62
C VAL A 47 -5.73 -47.65 11.84
N LEU A 48 -5.27 -48.23 10.74
CA LEU A 48 -6.08 -49.05 9.85
C LEU A 48 -5.91 -50.55 10.20
N SER A 49 -7.04 -51.27 10.20
CA SER A 49 -7.04 -52.72 10.33
C SER A 49 -6.56 -53.39 9.02
N PRO A 50 -6.09 -54.65 9.08
CA PRO A 50 -5.69 -55.39 7.88
C PRO A 50 -6.80 -55.53 6.83
N PHE A 51 -8.07 -55.56 7.26
CA PHE A 51 -9.22 -55.62 6.36
C PHE A 51 -9.42 -54.29 5.62
N GLU A 52 -9.35 -53.17 6.35
CA GLU A 52 -9.48 -51.82 5.76
C GLU A 52 -8.32 -51.52 4.80
N ILE A 53 -7.09 -51.92 5.13
CA ILE A 53 -5.95 -51.79 4.22
C ILE A 53 -6.21 -52.55 2.92
N ALA A 54 -6.70 -53.80 2.99
CA ALA A 54 -6.99 -54.59 1.80
C ALA A 54 -8.11 -53.98 0.94
N GLU A 55 -9.13 -53.38 1.56
CA GLU A 55 -10.19 -52.68 0.83
C GLU A 55 -9.67 -51.41 0.15
N LEU A 56 -8.88 -50.60 0.85
CA LEU A 56 -8.30 -49.37 0.32
C LEU A 56 -7.31 -49.64 -0.81
N GLU A 57 -6.52 -50.72 -0.74
CA GLU A 57 -5.64 -51.14 -1.83
C GLU A 57 -6.43 -51.48 -3.11
N GLN A 58 -7.60 -52.14 -3.00
CA GLN A 58 -8.44 -52.41 -4.17
C GLN A 58 -9.00 -51.12 -4.79
N ARG A 59 -9.38 -50.14 -3.98
CA ARG A 59 -9.88 -48.84 -4.45
C ARG A 59 -8.76 -47.99 -5.05
N ALA A 60 -7.57 -48.02 -4.45
CA ALA A 60 -6.38 -47.36 -4.98
C ALA A 60 -5.98 -47.92 -6.35
N LEU A 61 -6.02 -49.25 -6.51
CA LEU A 61 -5.80 -49.89 -7.80
C LEU A 61 -6.81 -49.43 -8.88
N ALA A 62 -8.07 -49.16 -8.51
CA ALA A 62 -9.06 -48.63 -9.45
C ALA A 62 -8.71 -47.21 -9.93
N VAL A 63 -8.12 -46.38 -9.06
CA VAL A 63 -7.62 -45.04 -9.44
C VAL A 63 -6.42 -45.15 -10.38
N GLU A 64 -5.49 -46.06 -10.09
CA GLU A 64 -4.35 -46.33 -10.97
C GLU A 64 -4.81 -46.81 -12.36
N GLN A 65 -5.76 -47.74 -12.41
CA GLN A 65 -6.37 -48.22 -13.66
C GLN A 65 -7.14 -47.12 -14.41
N ALA A 66 -7.68 -46.13 -13.71
CA ALA A 66 -8.33 -44.97 -14.30
C ALA A 66 -7.31 -43.94 -14.84
N GLY A 67 -6.01 -44.15 -14.63
CA GLY A 67 -4.93 -43.39 -15.26
C GLY A 67 -4.16 -42.48 -14.32
N ALA A 68 -4.24 -42.67 -12.99
CA ALA A 68 -3.48 -41.89 -12.02
C ALA A 68 -2.82 -42.80 -10.98
N PRO A 69 -1.49 -43.02 -11.02
CA PRO A 69 -0.80 -43.74 -9.96
C PRO A 69 -1.00 -43.05 -8.62
N VAL A 70 -1.44 -43.79 -7.60
CA VAL A 70 -1.90 -43.21 -6.34
C VAL A 70 -1.13 -43.74 -5.15
N VAL A 71 -0.84 -42.87 -4.18
CA VAL A 71 -0.34 -43.25 -2.86
C VAL A 71 -1.21 -42.61 -1.77
N VAL A 72 -1.58 -43.42 -0.78
CA VAL A 72 -2.22 -43.00 0.46
C VAL A 72 -1.21 -43.18 1.60
N TYR A 73 -0.86 -42.11 2.29
CA TYR A 73 0.17 -42.13 3.33
C TYR A 73 -0.36 -41.54 4.64
N LEU A 74 -0.31 -42.31 5.73
CA LEU A 74 -0.75 -41.90 7.05
C LEU A 74 0.42 -41.94 8.03
N ARG A 75 0.63 -40.88 8.80
CA ARG A 75 1.62 -40.85 9.90
C ARG A 75 1.10 -40.11 11.11
N ALA A 76 1.64 -40.45 12.28
CA ALA A 76 1.41 -39.71 13.52
C ALA A 76 2.45 -38.59 13.65
N ARG A 77 2.06 -37.35 13.36
CA ARG A 77 2.88 -36.15 13.48
C ARG A 77 1.98 -34.94 13.69
N ASP A 78 2.31 -34.11 14.67
CA ASP A 78 1.67 -32.81 14.85
C ASP A 78 2.19 -31.87 13.75
N ALA A 79 1.32 -31.53 12.81
CA ALA A 79 1.62 -30.68 11.65
C ALA A 79 0.35 -29.94 11.25
N THR A 80 0.53 -28.71 10.77
CA THR A 80 -0.58 -27.89 10.25
C THR A 80 -1.01 -28.34 8.86
N PHE A 81 -2.19 -27.90 8.41
CA PHE A 81 -2.64 -28.10 7.04
C PHE A 81 -1.61 -27.69 5.97
N GLU A 82 -0.98 -26.51 6.09
CA GLU A 82 0.00 -26.03 5.11
C GLU A 82 1.26 -26.91 5.09
N GLU A 83 1.71 -27.38 6.26
CA GLU A 83 2.79 -28.36 6.38
C GLU A 83 2.40 -29.71 5.77
N THR A 84 1.16 -30.16 5.98
CA THR A 84 0.63 -31.42 5.43
C THR A 84 0.56 -31.40 3.91
N VAL A 85 0.17 -30.27 3.31
CA VAL A 85 0.22 -30.08 1.85
C VAL A 85 1.66 -30.14 1.33
N ASN A 86 2.61 -29.51 2.04
CA ASN A 86 4.02 -29.54 1.65
C ASN A 86 4.62 -30.94 1.78
N ASP A 87 4.22 -31.70 2.81
CA ASP A 87 4.61 -33.09 3.01
C ASP A 87 4.09 -33.99 1.89
N ALA A 88 2.84 -33.82 1.48
CA ALA A 88 2.22 -34.57 0.38
C ALA A 88 2.95 -34.34 -0.95
N ARG A 89 3.36 -33.10 -1.22
CA ARG A 89 4.15 -32.76 -2.42
C ARG A 89 5.55 -33.34 -2.36
N ALA A 90 6.21 -33.24 -1.20
CA ALA A 90 7.53 -33.82 -1.00
C ALA A 90 7.50 -35.34 -1.22
N LEU A 91 6.46 -36.04 -0.72
CA LEU A 91 6.28 -37.47 -0.97
C LEU A 91 6.09 -37.78 -2.48
N MET A 92 5.26 -36.99 -3.18
CA MET A 92 5.03 -37.15 -4.62
C MET A 92 6.34 -37.03 -5.42
N ASP A 93 7.18 -36.06 -5.06
CA ASP A 93 8.47 -35.82 -5.71
C ASP A 93 9.52 -36.88 -5.32
N ASP A 94 9.62 -37.22 -4.03
CA ASP A 94 10.64 -38.14 -3.50
C ASP A 94 10.42 -39.59 -3.99
N TRP A 95 9.16 -40.01 -4.14
CA TRP A 95 8.80 -41.34 -4.63
C TRP A 95 8.54 -41.39 -6.14
N ASP A 96 8.70 -40.26 -6.84
CA ASP A 96 8.44 -40.10 -8.28
C ASP A 96 7.10 -40.73 -8.70
N ILE A 97 6.02 -40.34 -8.01
CA ILE A 97 4.69 -40.94 -8.21
C ILE A 97 4.11 -40.43 -9.53
N GLN A 98 4.29 -41.22 -10.59
CA GLN A 98 3.80 -40.96 -11.94
C GLN A 98 3.84 -42.24 -12.79
N SER A 99 3.04 -42.29 -13.86
CA SER A 99 2.91 -43.51 -14.67
C SER A 99 4.16 -43.80 -15.49
N THR A 100 4.79 -42.72 -15.97
CA THR A 100 6.06 -42.73 -16.68
C THR A 100 6.86 -41.48 -16.33
N PRO A 101 8.21 -41.52 -16.44
CA PRO A 101 9.05 -40.37 -16.15
C PRO A 101 8.62 -39.09 -16.89
N GLY A 102 8.17 -38.09 -16.12
CA GLY A 102 7.70 -36.80 -16.65
C GLY A 102 6.21 -36.74 -17.03
N ALA A 103 5.43 -37.80 -16.80
CA ALA A 103 3.98 -37.79 -17.03
C ALA A 103 3.25 -36.86 -16.06
N ARG A 104 3.75 -36.71 -14.82
CA ARG A 104 3.16 -35.83 -13.78
C ARG A 104 1.67 -36.07 -13.58
N ASP A 105 1.26 -37.33 -13.57
CA ASP A 105 -0.12 -37.82 -13.47
C ASP A 105 -0.35 -38.60 -12.15
N GLY A 106 0.53 -38.45 -11.16
CA GLY A 106 0.35 -39.07 -9.86
C GLY A 106 -0.73 -38.43 -8.99
N LEU A 107 -1.14 -39.14 -7.95
CA LEU A 107 -2.05 -38.68 -6.91
C LEU A 107 -1.49 -39.07 -5.54
N VAL A 108 -1.49 -38.13 -4.60
CA VAL A 108 -1.14 -38.39 -3.20
C VAL A 108 -2.27 -37.94 -2.29
N ILE A 109 -2.71 -38.84 -1.41
CA ILE A 109 -3.59 -38.53 -0.28
C ILE A 109 -2.75 -38.70 0.99
N PHE A 110 -2.50 -37.60 1.71
CA PHE A 110 -1.58 -37.58 2.84
C PHE A 110 -2.28 -37.18 4.13
N PHE A 111 -1.99 -37.87 5.23
CA PHE A 111 -2.53 -37.60 6.57
C PHE A 111 -1.42 -37.39 7.61
N ASN A 112 -1.47 -36.27 8.31
CA ASN A 112 -0.74 -36.02 9.56
C ASN A 112 -1.72 -36.11 10.73
N LEU A 113 -1.71 -37.24 11.44
CA LEU A 113 -2.57 -37.50 12.59
C LEU A 113 -1.93 -37.02 13.89
N VAL A 114 -2.72 -36.46 14.80
CA VAL A 114 -2.23 -35.88 16.05
C VAL A 114 -1.69 -37.00 16.96
N PRO A 115 -0.41 -36.93 17.40
CA PRO A 115 0.14 -37.92 18.32
C PRO A 115 -0.67 -38.00 19.63
N GLY A 116 -1.17 -39.19 19.95
CA GLY A 116 -2.00 -39.42 21.14
C GLY A 116 -3.50 -39.21 20.94
N ASN A 117 -3.94 -38.71 19.78
CA ASN A 117 -5.33 -38.66 19.35
C ASN A 117 -5.42 -38.92 17.85
N LEU A 118 -5.31 -40.20 17.46
CA LEU A 118 -5.21 -40.61 16.06
C LEU A 118 -6.52 -40.50 15.27
N GLU A 119 -7.62 -40.13 15.93
CA GLU A 119 -8.91 -39.83 15.28
C GLU A 119 -8.97 -38.41 14.71
N HIS A 120 -7.98 -37.56 15.02
CA HIS A 120 -7.93 -36.16 14.62
C HIS A 120 -6.61 -35.84 13.90
N GLY A 121 -6.65 -34.90 12.96
CA GLY A 121 -5.47 -34.54 12.17
C GLY A 121 -5.76 -33.63 10.99
N ASP A 122 -4.71 -33.39 10.21
CA ASP A 122 -4.77 -32.67 8.94
C ASP A 122 -4.56 -33.65 7.79
N PHE A 123 -5.32 -33.48 6.70
CA PHE A 123 -5.11 -34.22 5.46
C PHE A 123 -5.00 -33.31 4.24
N ALA A 124 -4.30 -33.78 3.21
CA ALA A 124 -4.16 -33.11 1.93
C ALA A 124 -4.31 -34.09 0.77
N ILE A 125 -4.93 -33.62 -0.32
CA ILE A 125 -5.00 -34.32 -1.60
C ILE A 125 -4.19 -33.51 -2.61
N VAL A 126 -3.19 -34.13 -3.22
CA VAL A 126 -2.32 -33.52 -4.22
C VAL A 126 -2.42 -34.34 -5.50
N ALA A 127 -2.87 -33.71 -6.58
CA ALA A 127 -2.88 -34.29 -7.91
C ALA A 127 -1.73 -33.74 -8.76
N GLY A 128 -1.18 -34.59 -9.62
CA GLY A 128 -0.16 -34.25 -10.59
C GLY A 128 -0.64 -33.24 -11.62
N GLU A 129 0.31 -32.48 -12.17
CA GLU A 129 0.06 -31.36 -13.08
C GLU A 129 -0.73 -31.77 -14.35
N ALA A 130 -0.59 -33.01 -14.82
CA ALA A 130 -1.32 -33.51 -15.98
C ALA A 130 -2.84 -33.57 -15.74
N HIS A 131 -3.28 -34.02 -14.56
CA HIS A 131 -4.71 -34.07 -14.23
C HIS A 131 -5.27 -32.70 -13.86
N ALA A 132 -4.46 -31.87 -13.19
CA ALA A 132 -4.84 -30.51 -12.83
C ALA A 132 -5.02 -29.60 -14.07
N ARG A 133 -4.10 -29.66 -15.05
CA ARG A 133 -4.22 -28.89 -16.31
C ARG A 133 -5.25 -29.48 -17.26
N GLY A 134 -5.45 -30.80 -17.23
CA GLY A 134 -6.44 -31.49 -18.05
C GLY A 134 -7.90 -31.23 -17.65
N GLY A 135 -8.13 -30.60 -16.48
CA GLY A 135 -9.48 -30.31 -15.96
C GLY A 135 -10.21 -31.55 -15.41
N VAL A 136 -9.48 -32.65 -15.18
CA VAL A 136 -10.03 -33.93 -14.72
C VAL A 136 -9.97 -34.05 -13.19
N LEU A 137 -8.94 -33.45 -12.59
CA LEU A 137 -8.79 -33.25 -11.15
C LEU A 137 -8.29 -31.82 -10.90
N ASP A 138 -9.10 -30.84 -11.30
CA ASP A 138 -8.80 -29.42 -11.01
C ASP A 138 -9.05 -29.08 -9.53
N GLN A 139 -8.68 -27.87 -9.13
CA GLN A 139 -8.80 -27.44 -7.73
C GLN A 139 -10.24 -27.54 -7.21
N GLY A 140 -11.24 -27.19 -8.02
CA GLY A 140 -12.64 -27.23 -7.60
C GLY A 140 -13.12 -28.66 -7.36
N GLN A 141 -12.68 -29.61 -8.19
CA GLN A 141 -12.98 -31.02 -8.02
C GLN A 141 -12.28 -31.61 -6.79
N LEU A 142 -11.01 -31.27 -6.55
CA LEU A 142 -10.28 -31.72 -5.36
C LEU A 142 -10.88 -31.14 -4.07
N ASP A 143 -11.34 -29.89 -4.09
CA ASP A 143 -12.06 -29.27 -2.97
C ASP A 143 -13.37 -30.02 -2.67
N GLN A 144 -14.16 -30.33 -3.70
CA GLN A 144 -15.40 -31.09 -3.53
C GLN A 144 -15.16 -32.50 -2.98
N ILE A 145 -14.10 -33.18 -3.43
CA ILE A 145 -13.71 -34.49 -2.89
C ILE A 145 -13.28 -34.36 -1.43
N SER A 146 -12.49 -33.34 -1.12
CA SER A 146 -12.01 -33.07 0.25
C SER A 146 -13.18 -32.81 1.21
N GLU A 147 -14.21 -32.06 0.80
CA GLU A 147 -15.41 -31.82 1.61
C GLU A 147 -16.16 -33.12 1.95
N GLN A 148 -16.31 -34.03 0.98
CA GLN A 148 -16.95 -35.34 1.20
C GLN A 148 -16.13 -36.23 2.14
N MET A 149 -14.81 -36.21 2.01
CA MET A 149 -13.92 -36.92 2.92
C MET A 149 -14.03 -36.35 4.34
N LEU A 150 -14.00 -35.02 4.47
CA LEU A 150 -14.00 -34.32 5.75
C LEU A 150 -15.23 -34.64 6.60
N GLU A 151 -16.40 -34.84 5.99
CA GLU A 151 -17.63 -35.22 6.70
C GLU A 151 -17.46 -36.56 7.44
N LEU A 152 -16.85 -37.56 6.80
CA LEU A 152 -16.58 -38.87 7.43
C LEU A 152 -15.40 -38.84 8.40
N LEU A 153 -14.37 -38.04 8.09
CA LEU A 153 -13.19 -37.91 8.93
C LEU A 153 -13.52 -37.30 10.29
N ARG A 154 -14.44 -36.32 10.35
CA ARG A 154 -14.95 -35.74 11.60
C ARG A 154 -15.66 -36.73 12.51
N ASP A 155 -16.23 -37.78 11.95
CA ASP A 155 -16.87 -38.87 12.71
C ASP A 155 -15.85 -39.94 13.17
N GLY A 156 -14.55 -39.71 12.97
CA GLY A 156 -13.48 -40.67 13.27
C GLY A 156 -13.37 -41.82 12.27
N ARG A 157 -14.12 -41.77 11.15
CA ARG A 157 -14.21 -42.86 10.16
C ARG A 157 -13.15 -42.71 9.07
N ILE A 158 -11.88 -42.85 9.46
CA ILE A 158 -10.71 -42.58 8.59
C ILE A 158 -10.70 -43.45 7.33
N ALA A 159 -10.87 -44.76 7.47
CA ALA A 159 -10.87 -45.69 6.33
C ALA A 159 -11.98 -45.36 5.33
N GLU A 160 -13.17 -45.02 5.81
CA GLU A 160 -14.31 -44.70 4.94
C GLU A 160 -14.13 -43.36 4.23
N GLY A 161 -13.55 -42.36 4.91
CA GLY A 161 -13.16 -41.09 4.29
C GLY A 161 -12.21 -41.30 3.13
N ILE A 162 -11.15 -42.09 3.32
CA ILE A 162 -10.18 -42.42 2.25
C ILE A 162 -10.88 -43.16 1.10
N ALA A 163 -11.75 -44.12 1.40
CA ALA A 163 -12.47 -44.89 0.40
C ALA A 163 -13.35 -44.01 -0.50
N ILE A 164 -14.09 -43.05 0.08
CA ILE A 164 -14.89 -42.09 -0.69
C ILE A 164 -14.00 -41.20 -1.57
N GLY A 165 -12.86 -40.76 -1.04
CA GLY A 165 -11.88 -39.97 -1.78
C GLY A 165 -11.39 -40.69 -3.03
N LEU A 166 -10.92 -41.93 -2.87
CA LEU A 166 -10.43 -42.76 -3.98
C LEU A 166 -11.52 -43.03 -5.02
N ASP A 167 -12.73 -43.38 -4.58
CA ASP A 167 -13.85 -43.63 -5.49
C ASP A 167 -14.24 -42.38 -6.31
N ALA A 168 -14.23 -41.22 -5.68
CA ALA A 168 -14.57 -39.96 -6.34
C ALA A 168 -13.51 -39.58 -7.38
N VAL A 169 -12.23 -39.78 -7.06
CA VAL A 169 -11.14 -39.57 -8.01
C VAL A 169 -11.25 -40.54 -9.20
N ALA A 170 -11.45 -41.84 -8.96
CA ALA A 170 -11.59 -42.83 -10.03
C ALA A 170 -12.77 -42.50 -10.97
N ARG A 171 -13.91 -42.04 -10.43
CA ARG A 171 -15.05 -41.61 -11.24
C ARG A 171 -14.74 -40.39 -12.11
N ASN A 172 -14.07 -39.38 -11.56
CA ASN A 172 -13.73 -38.16 -12.29
C ASN A 172 -12.73 -38.46 -13.42
N LEU A 173 -11.73 -39.30 -13.16
CA LEU A 173 -10.78 -39.79 -14.17
C LEU A 173 -11.47 -40.52 -15.32
N ALA A 174 -12.51 -41.31 -15.05
CA ALA A 174 -13.28 -42.02 -16.07
C ALA A 174 -14.23 -41.12 -16.87
N ALA A 175 -14.78 -40.06 -16.27
CA ALA A 175 -15.78 -39.19 -16.90
C ALA A 175 -15.18 -38.10 -17.82
N GLY A 176 -13.93 -37.70 -17.57
CA GLY A 176 -13.26 -36.61 -18.28
C GLY A 176 -13.73 -35.21 -17.84
N PRO A 177 -13.12 -34.13 -18.37
CA PRO A 177 -13.41 -32.77 -17.93
C PRO A 177 -14.81 -32.31 -18.39
N PRO A 178 -15.56 -31.56 -17.58
CA PRO A 178 -16.84 -30.99 -17.99
C PRO A 178 -16.67 -29.98 -19.14
N PRO A 179 -17.67 -29.82 -20.02
CA PRO A 179 -17.59 -28.85 -21.12
C PRO A 179 -17.54 -27.40 -20.57
N PRO A 180 -16.77 -26.51 -21.21
CA PRO A 180 -16.61 -25.14 -20.74
C PRO A 180 -17.94 -24.38 -20.79
N SER A 181 -18.15 -23.54 -19.77
CA SER A 181 -19.27 -22.63 -19.61
C SER A 181 -19.35 -21.60 -20.73
N GLU A 182 -20.52 -20.98 -20.93
CA GLU A 182 -20.69 -19.91 -21.94
C GLU A 182 -19.76 -18.71 -21.67
N PHE A 183 -19.50 -18.42 -20.39
CA PHE A 183 -18.57 -17.37 -19.97
C PHE A 183 -17.13 -17.68 -20.37
N GLU A 184 -16.66 -18.92 -20.16
CA GLU A 184 -15.31 -19.33 -20.56
C GLU A 184 -15.10 -19.28 -22.06
N ARG A 185 -16.12 -19.65 -22.85
CA ARG A 185 -16.07 -19.52 -24.32
C ARG A 185 -15.96 -18.06 -24.74
N ALA A 186 -16.80 -17.19 -24.18
CA ALA A 186 -16.75 -15.76 -24.46
C ALA A 186 -15.38 -15.15 -24.09
N MET A 187 -14.79 -15.55 -22.96
CA MET A 187 -13.45 -15.10 -22.57
C MET A 187 -12.33 -15.64 -23.48
N SER A 188 -12.45 -16.88 -23.96
CA SER A 188 -11.51 -17.48 -24.91
C SER A 188 -11.53 -16.76 -26.27
N ASP A 189 -12.71 -16.41 -26.78
CA ASP A 189 -12.87 -15.61 -28.00
C ASP A 189 -12.24 -14.22 -27.85
N PHE A 190 -12.40 -13.60 -26.67
CA PHE A 190 -11.75 -12.33 -26.33
C PHE A 190 -10.23 -12.42 -26.22
N ALA A 191 -9.67 -13.58 -25.88
CA ALA A 191 -8.22 -13.80 -25.85
C ALA A 191 -7.60 -13.71 -27.27
N GLY A 192 -8.37 -13.97 -28.33
CA GLY A 192 -7.92 -13.78 -29.72
C GLY A 192 -7.72 -12.31 -30.12
N VAL A 193 -8.28 -11.36 -29.36
CA VAL A 193 -8.13 -9.92 -29.61
C VAL A 193 -6.75 -9.47 -29.11
N PRO A 194 -5.98 -8.65 -29.87
CA PRO A 194 -4.69 -8.16 -29.42
C PRO A 194 -4.87 -7.07 -28.34
N LEU A 195 -5.25 -7.48 -27.13
CA LEU A 195 -5.57 -6.63 -25.98
C LEU A 195 -4.43 -5.65 -25.67
N ASN A 196 -3.18 -6.07 -25.87
CA ASN A 196 -2.01 -5.22 -25.71
C ASN A 196 -1.98 -4.02 -26.69
N ILE A 197 -2.44 -4.19 -27.93
CA ILE A 197 -2.50 -3.09 -28.90
C ILE A 197 -3.59 -2.09 -28.51
N ILE A 198 -4.75 -2.58 -28.09
CA ILE A 198 -5.86 -1.74 -27.60
C ILE A 198 -5.42 -0.98 -26.34
N ALA A 199 -4.82 -1.69 -25.37
CA ALA A 199 -4.29 -1.10 -24.15
C ALA A 199 -3.22 -0.04 -24.44
N LEU A 200 -2.31 -0.30 -25.39
CA LEU A 200 -1.31 0.66 -25.82
C LEU A 200 -1.94 1.91 -26.44
N ALA A 201 -2.93 1.76 -27.33
CA ALA A 201 -3.62 2.89 -27.96
C ALA A 201 -4.37 3.75 -26.93
N LEU A 202 -5.07 3.11 -25.99
CA LEU A 202 -5.77 3.77 -24.90
C LEU A 202 -4.81 4.46 -23.94
N ALA A 203 -3.73 3.81 -23.53
CA ALA A 203 -2.69 4.38 -22.67
C ALA A 203 -2.00 5.57 -23.36
N ALA A 204 -1.73 5.48 -24.66
CA ALA A 204 -1.16 6.59 -25.44
C ALA A 204 -2.13 7.77 -25.52
N GLY A 205 -3.41 7.53 -25.80
CA GLY A 205 -4.45 8.56 -25.81
C GLY A 205 -4.59 9.26 -24.46
N LEU A 206 -4.67 8.49 -23.37
CA LEU A 206 -4.74 8.98 -22.00
C LEU A 206 -3.48 9.78 -21.63
N GLY A 207 -2.30 9.26 -21.97
CA GLY A 207 -1.01 9.91 -21.73
C GLY A 207 -0.89 11.24 -22.48
N LEU A 208 -1.28 11.28 -23.75
CA LEU A 208 -1.30 12.51 -24.56
C LEU A 208 -2.28 13.54 -24.00
N PHE A 209 -3.49 13.11 -23.63
CA PHE A 209 -4.49 13.96 -22.99
C PHE A 209 -3.93 14.55 -21.67
N ALA A 210 -3.36 13.71 -20.81
CA ALA A 210 -2.81 14.14 -19.54
C ALA A 210 -1.61 15.10 -19.73
N ALA A 211 -0.73 14.80 -20.68
CA ALA A 211 0.41 15.65 -21.02
C ALA A 211 -0.04 17.01 -21.60
N GLN A 212 -1.06 17.04 -22.45
CA GLN A 212 -1.60 18.28 -22.99
C GLN A 212 -2.18 19.16 -21.88
N ARG A 213 -2.98 18.59 -20.97
CA ARG A 213 -3.53 19.33 -19.82
C ARG A 213 -2.46 19.81 -18.86
N TRP A 214 -1.43 19.00 -18.62
CA TRP A 214 -0.28 19.42 -17.82
C TRP A 214 0.51 20.55 -18.45
N ARG A 215 0.69 20.54 -19.79
CA ARG A 215 1.38 21.63 -20.52
C ARG A 215 0.60 22.93 -20.51
N SER A 216 -0.73 22.88 -20.50
CA SER A 216 -1.61 24.05 -20.38
C SER A 216 -1.67 24.64 -18.98
N ARG A 217 -0.89 24.13 -18.02
CA ARG A 217 -0.84 24.71 -16.67
C ARG A 217 -0.31 26.16 -16.70
N PRO A 218 -0.79 27.03 -15.81
CA PRO A 218 -0.17 28.33 -15.60
C PRO A 218 1.32 28.17 -15.29
N SER A 219 2.16 28.99 -15.93
CA SER A 219 3.60 28.98 -15.71
C SER A 219 4.18 30.38 -15.83
N THR A 220 5.18 30.68 -15.00
CA THR A 220 5.96 31.92 -15.09
C THR A 220 7.29 31.69 -15.81
N ILE A 221 7.78 32.74 -16.49
CA ILE A 221 9.13 32.79 -17.09
C ILE A 221 10.13 33.41 -16.09
N ALA A 222 9.64 34.00 -14.98
CA ALA A 222 10.50 34.66 -14.01
C ALA A 222 11.58 33.70 -13.46
N PRO A 223 12.86 34.13 -13.43
CA PRO A 223 13.95 33.29 -12.95
C PRO A 223 13.79 33.02 -11.46
N ILE A 224 13.94 31.75 -11.06
CA ILE A 224 13.99 31.34 -9.65
C ILE A 224 15.45 31.47 -9.20
N VAL A 225 15.75 32.55 -8.50
CA VAL A 225 17.08 32.80 -7.90
C VAL A 225 17.03 32.39 -6.43
N PRO A 226 17.85 31.44 -5.97
CA PRO A 226 17.92 31.06 -4.57
C PRO A 226 18.30 32.25 -3.68
N THR A 227 17.51 32.52 -2.65
CA THR A 227 17.76 33.59 -1.67
C THR A 227 17.32 33.15 -0.27
N THR A 228 17.95 33.68 0.78
CA THR A 228 17.55 33.43 2.18
C THR A 228 16.93 34.66 2.84
N GLN A 229 16.65 35.71 2.06
CA GLN A 229 15.87 36.86 2.48
C GLN A 229 14.45 36.74 1.96
N ALA A 230 13.47 37.01 2.85
CA ALA A 230 12.07 36.99 2.48
C ALA A 230 11.80 38.07 1.41
N PRO A 231 11.14 37.75 0.28
CA PRO A 231 10.99 38.70 -0.83
C PRO A 231 10.08 39.90 -0.53
N ALA A 232 9.10 39.72 0.37
CA ALA A 232 8.14 40.73 0.77
C ALA A 232 7.59 40.39 2.16
N GLU A 233 6.95 41.36 2.80
CA GLU A 233 6.20 41.13 4.04
C GLU A 233 4.83 40.53 3.69
N LEU A 234 4.78 39.20 3.60
CA LEU A 234 3.52 38.45 3.50
C LEU A 234 3.43 37.46 4.65
N PRO A 235 2.22 37.27 5.24
CA PRO A 235 2.00 36.21 6.21
C PRO A 235 2.53 34.86 5.70
N PRO A 236 3.20 34.06 6.54
CA PRO A 236 3.78 32.79 6.14
C PRO A 236 2.80 31.86 5.42
N ALA A 237 1.54 31.83 5.85
CA ALA A 237 0.49 31.03 5.20
C ALA A 237 0.25 31.42 3.72
N LEU A 238 0.19 32.73 3.42
CA LEU A 238 0.01 33.22 2.04
C LEU A 238 1.26 32.93 1.21
N ALA A 239 2.45 33.21 1.76
CA ALA A 239 3.73 32.93 1.11
C ALA A 239 3.91 31.43 0.80
N GLY A 240 3.55 30.57 1.76
CA GLY A 240 3.59 29.12 1.61
C GLY A 240 2.62 28.62 0.54
N ALA A 241 1.37 29.07 0.59
CA ALA A 241 0.35 28.68 -0.40
C ALA A 241 0.73 29.12 -1.82
N LEU A 242 1.30 30.32 -1.98
CA LEU A 242 1.83 30.82 -3.25
C LEU A 242 3.01 29.97 -3.74
N ALA A 243 4.03 29.78 -2.90
CA ALA A 243 5.24 29.03 -3.29
C ALA A 243 4.89 27.61 -3.74
N ARG A 244 3.97 26.95 -3.04
CA ARG A 244 3.48 25.59 -3.33
C ARG A 244 2.43 25.56 -4.45
N GLY A 245 1.80 26.68 -4.73
CA GLY A 245 0.68 26.81 -5.67
C GLY A 245 -0.56 26.05 -5.23
N ARG A 246 -0.74 25.79 -3.93
CA ARG A 246 -1.89 25.10 -3.33
C ARG A 246 -1.93 25.31 -1.82
N ILE A 247 -3.10 25.12 -1.23
CA ILE A 247 -3.32 25.23 0.22
C ILE A 247 -3.33 23.83 0.84
N GLU A 248 -2.59 23.68 1.93
CA GLU A 248 -2.41 22.49 2.74
C GLU A 248 -2.44 22.88 4.24
N ASP A 249 -2.47 21.86 5.07
CA ASP A 249 -2.50 21.95 6.53
C ASP A 249 -1.29 22.72 7.10
N ALA A 250 -0.12 22.60 6.46
CA ALA A 250 1.11 23.25 6.87
C ALA A 250 1.04 24.79 6.87
N GLN A 251 0.19 25.40 6.03
CA GLN A 251 0.02 26.85 6.05
C GLN A 251 -0.74 27.31 7.31
N LEU A 252 -1.66 26.51 7.83
CA LEU A 252 -2.40 26.85 9.06
C LEU A 252 -1.53 26.65 10.31
N GLU A 253 -0.67 25.64 10.32
CA GLU A 253 0.37 25.51 11.34
C GLU A 253 1.28 26.75 11.36
N ALA A 254 1.74 27.19 10.17
CA ALA A 254 2.56 28.39 10.06
C ALA A 254 1.84 29.66 10.53
N THR A 255 0.52 29.75 10.37
CA THR A 255 -0.30 30.81 10.98
C THR A 255 -0.20 30.81 12.49
N ILE A 256 -0.29 29.64 13.14
CA ILE A 256 -0.15 29.54 14.61
C ILE A 256 1.23 30.03 15.04
N LEU A 257 2.29 29.62 14.35
CA LEU A 257 3.66 30.03 14.65
C LEU A 257 3.87 31.53 14.46
N ASP A 258 3.30 32.11 13.41
CA ASP A 258 3.40 33.55 13.17
C ASP A 258 2.59 34.38 14.17
N LEU A 259 1.40 33.92 14.56
CA LEU A 259 0.62 34.51 15.64
C LEU A 259 1.35 34.40 16.99
N ALA A 260 2.04 33.29 17.24
CA ALA A 260 2.89 33.12 18.42
C ALA A 260 4.05 34.13 18.43
N ARG A 261 4.75 34.23 17.29
CA ARG A 261 5.84 35.17 17.08
C ARG A 261 5.38 36.62 17.23
N ARG A 262 4.16 36.97 16.80
CA ARG A 262 3.54 38.30 16.96
C ARG A 262 3.01 38.56 18.37
N GLY A 263 2.79 37.52 19.17
CA GLY A 263 2.32 37.61 20.56
C GLY A 263 0.81 37.52 20.73
N ALA A 264 0.08 37.17 19.68
CA ALA A 264 -1.35 36.92 19.78
C ALA A 264 -1.64 35.68 20.65
N LEU A 265 -0.73 34.71 20.64
CA LEU A 265 -0.79 33.50 21.45
C LEU A 265 0.62 33.11 21.94
N ALA A 266 0.71 32.18 22.88
CA ALA A 266 1.97 31.57 23.32
C ALA A 266 1.85 30.05 23.30
N ILE A 267 2.88 29.37 22.81
CA ILE A 267 3.02 27.92 22.90
C ILE A 267 3.87 27.61 24.13
N GLU A 268 3.31 26.92 25.10
CA GLU A 268 3.91 26.63 26.41
C GLU A 268 4.08 25.12 26.62
N PRO A 269 5.08 24.68 27.40
CA PRO A 269 5.22 23.28 27.78
C PRO A 269 4.09 22.86 28.72
N ALA A 270 3.51 21.68 28.47
CA ALA A 270 2.43 21.08 29.26
C ALA A 270 2.88 19.73 29.85
N GLY A 271 4.03 19.76 30.55
CA GLY A 271 4.75 18.58 31.00
C GLY A 271 5.70 18.01 29.94
N ARG A 272 6.25 16.81 30.19
CA ARG A 272 7.34 16.25 29.39
C ARG A 272 6.93 16.01 27.94
N LYS A 273 7.59 16.71 26.99
CA LYS A 273 7.37 16.61 25.54
C LYS A 273 5.91 16.84 25.11
N ARG A 274 5.18 17.70 25.82
CA ARG A 274 3.81 18.11 25.47
C ARG A 274 3.73 19.62 25.43
N VAL A 275 2.83 20.13 24.59
CA VAL A 275 2.63 21.57 24.40
C VAL A 275 1.17 21.92 24.57
N GLN A 276 0.92 23.11 25.11
CA GLN A 276 -0.39 23.75 25.17
C GLN A 276 -0.29 25.14 24.53
N ILE A 277 -1.43 25.69 24.11
CA ILE A 277 -1.49 27.03 23.53
C ILE A 277 -2.26 27.94 24.48
N ARG A 278 -1.69 29.06 24.86
CA ARG A 278 -2.37 30.13 25.60
C ARG A 278 -2.73 31.26 24.63
N LEU A 279 -4.00 31.61 24.58
CA LEU A 279 -4.50 32.77 23.83
C LEU A 279 -4.22 34.05 24.64
N LEU A 280 -3.58 35.05 24.02
CA LEU A 280 -3.12 36.26 24.70
C LEU A 280 -3.88 37.50 24.23
N ASP A 281 -3.77 37.82 22.94
CA ASP A 281 -4.28 39.07 22.38
C ASP A 281 -4.84 38.86 20.96
N SER A 282 -6.16 38.90 20.85
CA SER A 282 -6.87 38.76 19.57
C SER A 282 -6.79 40.02 18.70
N SER A 283 -6.34 41.16 19.22
CA SER A 283 -6.24 42.42 18.45
C SER A 283 -5.14 42.38 17.39
N LEU A 284 -4.17 41.47 17.56
CA LEU A 284 -3.05 41.23 16.63
C LEU A 284 -3.43 40.37 15.41
N ILE A 285 -4.71 39.97 15.30
CA ILE A 285 -5.24 39.18 14.19
C ILE A 285 -5.63 40.13 13.05
N GLU A 286 -4.93 40.04 11.93
CA GLU A 286 -5.08 40.98 10.81
C GLU A 286 -5.90 40.39 9.67
N HIS A 287 -5.76 39.08 9.43
CA HIS A 287 -6.35 38.42 8.25
C HIS A 287 -7.57 37.54 8.58
N PRO A 288 -8.52 37.37 7.64
CA PRO A 288 -9.69 36.51 7.83
C PRO A 288 -9.32 35.04 8.13
N PHE A 289 -8.28 34.51 7.51
CA PHE A 289 -7.84 33.14 7.78
C PHE A 289 -7.18 32.98 9.16
N GLU A 290 -6.49 34.02 9.65
CA GLU A 290 -5.94 34.05 11.01
C GLU A 290 -7.06 34.04 12.05
N ARG A 291 -8.13 34.79 11.79
CA ARG A 291 -9.34 34.77 12.63
C ARG A 291 -9.98 33.39 12.67
N ALA A 292 -10.10 32.72 11.52
CA ALA A 292 -10.64 31.36 11.48
C ALA A 292 -9.75 30.35 12.23
N VAL A 293 -8.42 30.50 12.21
CA VAL A 293 -7.50 29.69 13.04
C VAL A 293 -7.69 30.00 14.53
N TRP A 294 -7.81 31.28 14.88
CA TRP A 294 -8.07 31.72 16.25
C TRP A 294 -9.39 31.18 16.80
N ASP A 295 -10.46 31.23 16.01
CA ASP A 295 -11.78 30.73 16.39
C ASP A 295 -11.73 29.20 16.59
N ALA A 296 -10.99 28.48 15.74
CA ALA A 296 -10.78 27.04 15.91
C ALA A 296 -10.04 26.70 17.21
N LEU A 297 -9.05 27.50 17.60
CA LEU A 297 -8.33 27.38 18.87
C LEU A 297 -9.22 27.73 20.07
N THR A 298 -9.95 28.85 19.98
CA THR A 298 -10.86 29.34 21.03
C THR A 298 -11.95 28.31 21.32
N ALA A 299 -12.50 27.67 20.29
CA ALA A 299 -13.52 26.65 20.45
C ALA A 299 -13.01 25.33 21.09
N GLU A 300 -11.69 25.12 21.19
CA GLU A 300 -11.10 24.02 21.97
C GLU A 300 -10.50 24.49 23.31
N ALA A 301 -10.48 25.80 23.58
CA ALA A 301 -9.91 26.35 24.80
C ALA A 301 -10.74 25.96 26.04
N ALA A 302 -10.03 25.72 27.14
CA ALA A 302 -10.58 25.64 28.47
C ALA A 302 -10.63 27.04 29.12
N ASP A 303 -11.11 27.11 30.36
CA ASP A 303 -11.19 28.36 31.12
C ASP A 303 -9.84 29.10 31.13
N GLY A 304 -9.88 30.40 30.89
CA GLY A 304 -8.67 31.24 30.82
C GLY A 304 -7.93 31.21 29.48
N GLY A 305 -8.56 30.72 28.39
CA GLY A 305 -7.99 30.80 27.04
C GLY A 305 -6.86 29.81 26.78
N LEU A 306 -6.82 28.71 27.53
CA LEU A 306 -5.80 27.68 27.40
C LEU A 306 -6.30 26.50 26.57
N VAL A 307 -5.62 26.16 25.49
CA VAL A 307 -5.88 24.99 24.65
C VAL A 307 -4.96 23.85 25.08
N PRO A 308 -5.48 22.80 25.75
CA PRO A 308 -4.67 21.70 26.24
C PRO A 308 -4.13 20.79 25.12
N SER A 309 -3.02 20.10 25.41
CA SER A 309 -2.30 19.24 24.46
C SER A 309 -3.16 18.15 23.80
N ASP A 310 -4.10 17.55 24.54
CA ASP A 310 -5.02 16.51 24.04
C ASP A 310 -6.08 17.06 23.07
N ARG A 311 -6.35 18.37 23.14
CA ARG A 311 -7.34 19.04 22.29
C ARG A 311 -6.74 19.60 21.00
N LEU A 312 -5.42 19.79 20.93
CA LEU A 312 -4.74 20.31 19.73
C LEU A 312 -5.04 19.50 18.47
N ARG A 313 -5.13 18.17 18.60
CA ARG A 313 -5.49 17.30 17.46
C ARG A 313 -6.90 17.56 16.93
N ARG A 314 -7.83 18.01 17.79
CA ARG A 314 -9.21 18.32 17.40
C ARG A 314 -9.33 19.65 16.67
N VAL A 315 -8.42 20.59 16.93
CA VAL A 315 -8.34 21.87 16.19
C VAL A 315 -8.21 21.63 14.69
N ARG A 316 -7.47 20.59 14.28
CA ARG A 316 -7.35 20.18 12.87
C ARG A 316 -8.67 19.87 12.19
N GLY A 317 -9.62 19.29 12.92
CA GLY A 317 -10.96 18.98 12.40
C GLY A 317 -11.74 20.23 11.99
N ARG A 318 -11.31 21.42 12.44
CA ARG A 318 -11.96 22.72 12.16
C ARG A 318 -11.21 23.57 11.13
N TRP A 319 -10.19 23.03 10.48
CA TRP A 319 -9.36 23.76 9.53
C TRP A 319 -10.03 24.11 8.20
N GLU A 320 -11.18 23.51 7.87
CA GLU A 320 -11.90 23.82 6.62
C GLU A 320 -12.25 25.32 6.50
N ALA A 321 -12.72 25.94 7.58
CA ALA A 321 -13.05 27.37 7.58
C ALA A 321 -11.81 28.24 7.31
N ALA A 322 -10.68 27.91 7.93
CA ALA A 322 -9.43 28.62 7.73
C ALA A 322 -8.84 28.41 6.32
N ARG A 323 -8.92 27.17 5.77
CA ARG A 323 -8.54 26.89 4.38
C ARG A 323 -9.39 27.66 3.39
N ALA A 324 -10.70 27.76 3.64
CA ALA A 324 -11.62 28.52 2.80
C ALA A 324 -11.32 30.02 2.84
N ALA A 325 -11.10 30.59 4.03
CA ALA A 325 -10.72 31.99 4.19
C ALA A 325 -9.37 32.32 3.52
N LEU A 326 -8.37 31.45 3.67
CA LEU A 326 -7.07 31.62 3.02
C LEU A 326 -7.20 31.56 1.50
N ARG A 327 -8.02 30.64 0.98
CA ARG A 327 -8.32 30.57 -0.45
C ARG A 327 -9.01 31.83 -0.96
N ALA A 328 -10.04 32.30 -0.24
CA ALA A 328 -10.78 33.50 -0.63
C ALA A 328 -9.86 34.73 -0.70
N GLU A 329 -8.89 34.85 0.21
CA GLU A 329 -7.92 35.94 0.17
C GLU A 329 -6.95 35.81 -1.02
N LEU A 330 -6.47 34.61 -1.33
CA LEU A 330 -5.61 34.35 -2.50
C LEU A 330 -6.35 34.59 -3.83
N GLU A 331 -7.64 34.27 -3.89
CA GLU A 331 -8.51 34.55 -5.03
C GLU A 331 -8.79 36.05 -5.15
N ALA A 332 -9.07 36.75 -4.05
CA ALA A 332 -9.29 38.21 -4.03
C ALA A 332 -8.06 38.99 -4.50
N ARG A 333 -6.84 38.46 -4.26
CA ARG A 333 -5.58 39.01 -4.76
C ARG A 333 -5.26 38.64 -6.21
N GLY A 334 -6.13 37.88 -6.88
CA GLY A 334 -5.93 37.43 -8.27
C GLY A 334 -4.89 36.33 -8.43
N TRP A 335 -4.34 35.78 -7.33
CA TRP A 335 -3.26 34.82 -7.38
C TRP A 335 -3.74 33.37 -7.53
N PHE A 336 -4.93 33.05 -7.03
CA PHE A 336 -5.55 31.73 -7.17
C PHE A 336 -6.74 31.79 -8.13
N ASP A 337 -6.92 30.72 -8.90
CA ASP A 337 -8.02 30.60 -9.85
C ASP A 337 -9.19 29.81 -9.22
N PRO A 338 -10.39 30.42 -9.10
CA PRO A 338 -11.56 29.72 -8.55
C PRO A 338 -11.96 28.48 -9.36
N ALA A 339 -11.62 28.43 -10.66
CA ALA A 339 -11.85 27.29 -11.54
C ALA A 339 -10.73 26.23 -11.50
N ALA A 340 -9.70 26.38 -10.66
CA ALA A 340 -8.59 25.42 -10.58
C ALA A 340 -9.05 24.00 -10.26
N ARG A 341 -10.07 23.82 -9.41
CA ARG A 341 -10.65 22.50 -9.12
C ARG A 341 -11.30 21.87 -10.36
N ALA A 342 -11.94 22.67 -11.22
CA ALA A 342 -12.50 22.21 -12.48
C ALA A 342 -11.43 21.74 -13.47
N ARG A 343 -10.22 22.36 -13.43
CA ARG A 343 -9.08 21.93 -14.27
C ARG A 343 -8.51 20.56 -13.88
N ARG A 344 -8.55 20.20 -12.58
CA ARG A 344 -8.03 18.91 -12.09
C ARG A 344 -9.00 17.74 -12.30
N ARG A 345 -10.32 17.98 -12.17
CA ARG A 345 -11.37 16.97 -12.31
C ARG A 345 -11.21 16.04 -13.54
N PRO A 346 -10.96 16.53 -14.77
CA PRO A 346 -10.81 15.66 -15.92
C PRO A 346 -9.60 14.73 -15.83
N LEU A 347 -8.49 15.14 -15.20
CA LEU A 347 -7.32 14.27 -15.00
C LEU A 347 -7.63 13.15 -14.00
N TYR A 348 -8.35 13.46 -12.91
CA TYR A 348 -8.78 12.45 -11.95
C TYR A 348 -9.78 11.47 -12.56
N LEU A 349 -10.76 11.96 -13.33
CA LEU A 349 -11.72 11.09 -14.02
C LEU A 349 -11.04 10.21 -15.06
N ALA A 350 -10.13 10.76 -15.86
CA ALA A 350 -9.38 10.01 -16.86
C ALA A 350 -8.44 8.99 -16.21
N GLY A 351 -7.80 9.34 -15.10
CA GLY A 351 -6.97 8.45 -14.31
C GLY A 351 -7.76 7.30 -13.67
N LEU A 352 -8.90 7.60 -13.06
CA LEU A 352 -9.83 6.60 -12.51
C LEU A 352 -10.35 5.68 -13.61
N ALA A 353 -10.75 6.22 -14.76
CA ALA A 353 -11.18 5.42 -15.90
C ALA A 353 -10.06 4.48 -16.38
N GLY A 354 -8.81 4.96 -16.46
CA GLY A 354 -7.66 4.12 -16.81
C GLY A 354 -7.44 2.96 -15.84
N ILE A 355 -7.57 3.20 -14.54
CA ILE A 355 -7.46 2.15 -13.50
C ILE A 355 -8.61 1.14 -13.62
N VAL A 356 -9.86 1.60 -13.77
CA VAL A 356 -11.02 0.71 -13.93
C VAL A 356 -10.87 -0.15 -15.19
N LEU A 357 -10.45 0.44 -16.31
CA LEU A 357 -10.20 -0.29 -17.55
C LEU A 357 -9.06 -1.32 -17.38
N ALA A 358 -8.01 -1.00 -16.61
CA ALA A 358 -6.95 -1.96 -16.30
C ALA A 358 -7.48 -3.15 -15.49
N PHE A 359 -8.32 -2.91 -14.49
CA PHE A 359 -8.96 -3.99 -13.72
C PHE A 359 -9.89 -4.85 -14.59
N LEU A 360 -10.70 -4.24 -15.46
CA LEU A 360 -11.56 -4.98 -16.39
C LEU A 360 -10.74 -5.80 -17.39
N ALA A 361 -9.60 -5.26 -17.87
CA ALA A 361 -8.69 -5.97 -18.77
C ALA A 361 -7.93 -7.11 -18.09
N LEU A 362 -7.86 -7.14 -16.75
CA LEU A 362 -7.23 -8.24 -16.01
C LEU A 362 -8.04 -9.54 -16.11
N LEU A 363 -9.38 -9.44 -16.15
CA LEU A 363 -10.27 -10.61 -16.23
C LEU A 363 -9.98 -11.53 -17.44
N PRO A 364 -9.97 -11.04 -18.69
CA PRO A 364 -9.66 -11.91 -19.84
C PRO A 364 -8.20 -12.40 -19.83
N VAL A 365 -7.27 -11.68 -19.21
CA VAL A 365 -5.87 -12.12 -19.07
C VAL A 365 -5.75 -13.33 -18.14
N LEU A 366 -6.49 -13.31 -17.02
CA LEU A 366 -6.52 -14.41 -16.07
C LEU A 366 -7.23 -15.64 -16.65
N VAL A 367 -8.37 -15.45 -17.32
CA VAL A 367 -9.16 -16.57 -17.89
C VAL A 367 -8.49 -17.14 -19.15
N GLY A 368 -7.96 -16.29 -20.02
CA GLY A 368 -7.35 -16.69 -21.29
C GLY A 368 -5.92 -17.25 -21.17
N GLN A 369 -5.37 -17.34 -19.95
CA GLN A 369 -3.98 -17.74 -19.66
C GLN A 369 -2.96 -17.05 -20.59
N GLN A 370 -3.14 -15.76 -20.85
CA GLN A 370 -2.23 -14.98 -21.69
C GLN A 370 -1.22 -14.21 -20.83
N PRO A 371 -0.04 -14.78 -20.52
CA PRO A 371 0.92 -14.13 -19.62
C PRO A 371 1.35 -12.74 -20.13
N TRP A 372 1.35 -12.54 -21.46
CA TRP A 372 1.71 -11.27 -22.09
C TRP A 372 0.65 -10.17 -21.95
N GLY A 373 -0.60 -10.51 -21.64
CA GLY A 373 -1.69 -9.53 -21.47
C GLY A 373 -1.54 -8.64 -20.24
N VAL A 374 -0.76 -9.11 -19.25
CA VAL A 374 -0.41 -8.34 -18.04
C VAL A 374 0.32 -7.03 -18.39
N ILE A 375 1.05 -7.01 -19.51
CA ILE A 375 1.74 -5.80 -19.99
C ILE A 375 0.74 -4.69 -20.32
N GLY A 376 -0.34 -5.01 -21.04
CA GLY A 376 -1.39 -4.05 -21.36
C GLY A 376 -2.09 -3.51 -20.12
N VAL A 377 -2.40 -4.39 -19.16
CA VAL A 377 -2.99 -4.03 -17.86
C VAL A 377 -2.07 -3.06 -17.10
N ALA A 378 -0.78 -3.39 -17.00
CA ALA A 378 0.21 -2.56 -16.31
C ALA A 378 0.37 -1.17 -16.97
N LEU A 379 0.38 -1.11 -18.31
CA LEU A 379 0.46 0.15 -19.06
C LEU A 379 -0.76 1.05 -18.80
N LEU A 380 -1.97 0.49 -18.83
CA LEU A 380 -3.21 1.24 -18.56
C LEU A 380 -3.28 1.71 -17.11
N GLY A 381 -3.02 0.81 -16.15
CA GLY A 381 -3.00 1.15 -14.74
C GLY A 381 -1.96 2.22 -14.42
N GLY A 382 -0.74 2.05 -14.95
CA GLY A 382 0.36 3.00 -14.77
C GLY A 382 0.07 4.37 -15.37
N THR A 383 -0.52 4.44 -16.57
CA THR A 383 -0.95 5.72 -17.17
C THR A 383 -2.11 6.37 -16.40
N GLY A 384 -3.03 5.57 -15.86
CA GLY A 384 -4.09 6.04 -14.97
C GLY A 384 -3.53 6.69 -13.69
N ILE A 385 -2.62 5.99 -13.00
CA ILE A 385 -1.93 6.52 -11.81
C ILE A 385 -1.14 7.79 -12.16
N MET A 386 -0.44 7.80 -13.30
CA MET A 386 0.29 8.98 -13.78
C MET A 386 -0.65 10.17 -14.01
N ALA A 387 -1.83 9.97 -14.61
CA ALA A 387 -2.81 11.03 -14.81
C ALA A 387 -3.31 11.61 -13.47
N ILE A 388 -3.54 10.78 -12.45
CA ILE A 388 -3.89 11.21 -11.09
C ILE A 388 -2.73 12.01 -10.47
N ALA A 389 -1.50 11.52 -10.58
CA ALA A 389 -0.32 12.21 -10.05
C ALA A 389 -0.12 13.58 -10.70
N LEU A 390 -0.31 13.68 -12.03
CA LEU A 390 -0.31 14.96 -12.74
C LEU A 390 -1.51 15.83 -12.30
N GLY A 391 -2.69 15.27 -12.07
CA GLY A 391 -3.82 16.02 -11.50
C GLY A 391 -3.51 16.63 -10.14
N ALA A 392 -2.85 15.88 -9.26
CA ALA A 392 -2.46 16.30 -7.92
C ALA A 392 -1.32 17.34 -7.90
N GLY A 393 -0.47 17.34 -8.93
CA GLY A 393 0.63 18.29 -9.10
C GLY A 393 0.25 19.60 -9.80
N LEU A 394 -0.97 19.72 -10.34
CA LEU A 394 -1.41 20.95 -11.01
C LEU A 394 -1.59 22.07 -9.98
N PRO A 395 -0.96 23.23 -10.14
CA PRO A 395 -1.14 24.33 -9.21
C PRO A 395 -2.54 24.97 -9.35
N GLU A 396 -3.02 25.54 -8.25
CA GLU A 396 -4.26 26.33 -8.15
C GLU A 396 -4.07 27.80 -8.53
N THR A 397 -2.84 28.21 -8.80
CA THR A 397 -2.46 29.59 -9.11
C THR A 397 -2.92 30.03 -10.50
N THR A 398 -3.08 31.35 -10.68
CA THR A 398 -3.19 32.02 -11.98
C THR A 398 -1.79 32.29 -12.56
N THR A 399 -1.70 32.80 -13.79
CA THR A 399 -0.41 33.24 -14.36
C THR A 399 0.22 34.37 -13.53
N GLU A 400 -0.60 35.27 -12.98
CA GLU A 400 -0.16 36.33 -12.07
C GLU A 400 0.32 35.74 -10.73
N GLY A 401 -0.42 34.78 -10.17
CA GLY A 401 -0.01 34.05 -8.96
C GLY A 401 1.31 33.29 -9.15
N GLU A 402 1.55 32.72 -10.34
CA GLU A 402 2.83 32.08 -10.67
C GLU A 402 3.99 33.08 -10.72
N ALA A 403 3.76 34.30 -11.20
CA ALA A 403 4.76 35.37 -11.16
C ALA A 403 5.03 35.82 -9.71
N ALA A 404 3.98 36.01 -8.90
CA ALA A 404 4.09 36.33 -7.48
C ALA A 404 4.76 35.20 -6.66
N ALA A 405 4.61 33.95 -7.08
CA ALA A 405 5.22 32.79 -6.44
C ALA A 405 6.73 32.64 -6.75
N ALA A 406 7.23 33.22 -7.84
CA ALA A 406 8.61 32.99 -8.29
C ALA A 406 9.67 33.43 -7.24
N PRO A 407 9.58 34.63 -6.63
CA PRO A 407 10.50 35.03 -5.56
C PRO A 407 10.41 34.12 -4.33
N TRP A 408 9.20 33.69 -3.94
CA TRP A 408 9.01 32.78 -2.82
C TRP A 408 9.56 31.38 -3.07
N ARG A 409 9.52 30.89 -4.31
CA ARG A 409 10.22 29.67 -4.71
C ARG A 409 11.73 29.84 -4.72
N GLY A 410 12.22 31.05 -5.00
CA GLY A 410 13.62 31.43 -4.81
C GLY A 410 14.02 31.36 -3.34
N TYR A 411 13.16 31.90 -2.47
CA TYR A 411 13.34 31.80 -1.02
C TYR A 411 13.37 30.35 -0.52
N LEU A 412 12.39 29.52 -0.92
CA LEU A 412 12.36 28.09 -0.65
C LEU A 412 13.65 27.38 -1.12
N ALA A 413 14.11 27.67 -2.33
CA ALA A 413 15.33 27.09 -2.87
C ALA A 413 16.58 27.51 -2.07
N GLY A 414 16.62 28.75 -1.56
CA GLY A 414 17.68 29.21 -0.67
C GLY A 414 17.64 28.52 0.70
N LEU A 415 16.46 28.29 1.27
CA LEU A 415 16.31 27.50 2.50
C LEU A 415 16.75 26.04 2.32
N GLU A 416 16.39 25.40 1.20
CA GLU A 416 16.88 24.06 0.86
C GLU A 416 18.41 24.03 0.69
N ALA A 417 19.00 25.08 0.11
CA ALA A 417 20.44 25.20 -0.05
C ALA A 417 21.15 25.40 1.30
N ALA A 418 20.57 26.19 2.21
CA ALA A 418 21.07 26.43 3.56
C ALA A 418 21.16 25.15 4.41
N ARG A 419 20.42 24.09 4.05
CA ARG A 419 20.59 22.76 4.66
C ARG A 419 22.01 22.20 4.50
N ARG A 420 22.70 22.57 3.42
CA ARG A 420 24.05 22.08 3.08
C ARG A 420 25.17 22.95 3.62
N ASP A 421 24.86 24.18 4.00
CA ASP A 421 25.83 25.12 4.57
C ASP A 421 25.47 25.38 6.04
N PRO A 422 26.09 24.69 7.01
CA PRO A 422 25.79 24.87 8.42
C PRO A 422 26.23 26.25 8.97
N ASN A 423 27.16 26.94 8.30
CA ASN A 423 27.74 28.20 8.77
C ASN A 423 26.89 29.42 8.40
N LEU A 424 25.94 29.26 7.48
CA LEU A 424 25.05 30.36 7.11
C LEU A 424 24.13 30.71 8.28
N GLU A 425 24.26 31.90 8.84
CA GLU A 425 23.38 32.38 9.91
C GLU A 425 21.97 32.65 9.37
N LEU A 426 20.97 32.09 10.05
CA LEU A 426 19.56 32.29 9.73
C LEU A 426 18.83 32.75 11.00
N ASN A 427 17.99 33.76 10.86
CA ASN A 427 17.07 34.15 11.92
C ASN A 427 15.95 33.10 12.05
N LEU A 428 16.09 32.18 13.02
CA LEU A 428 15.15 31.07 13.20
C LEU A 428 13.75 31.53 13.60
N ASP A 429 13.60 32.69 14.25
CA ASP A 429 12.30 33.26 14.59
C ASP A 429 11.51 33.67 13.35
N GLN A 430 12.21 34.20 12.35
CA GLN A 430 11.60 34.61 11.09
C GLN A 430 11.43 33.43 10.14
N VAL A 431 12.45 32.59 9.98
CA VAL A 431 12.52 31.59 8.90
C VAL A 431 11.60 30.39 9.15
N VAL A 432 11.44 29.95 10.40
CA VAL A 432 10.69 28.72 10.72
C VAL A 432 9.23 28.78 10.28
N PRO A 433 8.44 29.83 10.59
CA PRO A 433 7.07 29.93 10.10
C PRO A 433 6.97 29.79 8.57
N TYR A 434 7.84 30.45 7.80
CA TYR A 434 7.85 30.31 6.34
C TYR A 434 8.28 28.92 5.88
N ALA A 435 9.29 28.33 6.51
CA ALA A 435 9.75 26.99 6.16
C ALA A 435 8.65 25.95 6.41
N VAL A 436 7.91 26.05 7.51
CA VAL A 436 6.74 25.22 7.79
C VAL A 436 5.67 25.43 6.72
N ALA A 437 5.31 26.69 6.44
CA ALA A 437 4.31 27.01 5.42
C ALA A 437 4.67 26.46 4.02
N MET A 438 5.97 26.37 3.70
CA MET A 438 6.46 25.84 2.42
C MET A 438 6.78 24.34 2.46
N GLN A 439 6.56 23.66 3.60
CA GLN A 439 6.94 22.26 3.84
C GLN A 439 8.44 21.99 3.67
N ALA A 440 9.26 22.98 4.01
CA ALA A 440 10.70 22.90 4.11
C ALA A 440 11.18 22.81 5.58
N GLY A 441 10.29 22.52 6.54
CA GLY A 441 10.64 22.40 7.96
C GLY A 441 11.81 21.45 8.21
N GLY A 442 11.82 20.30 7.54
CA GLY A 442 12.93 19.32 7.63
C GLY A 442 14.29 19.81 7.12
N ALA A 443 14.36 20.94 6.39
CA ALA A 443 15.63 21.56 6.04
C ALA A 443 16.29 22.25 7.25
N LEU A 444 15.52 22.56 8.30
CA LEU A 444 15.97 23.26 9.49
C LEU A 444 16.15 22.35 10.71
N ASP A 445 15.70 21.09 10.67
CA ASP A 445 15.71 20.16 11.83
C ASP A 445 17.06 20.13 12.56
N LYS A 446 18.16 19.96 11.81
CA LYS A 446 19.52 19.94 12.38
C LYS A 446 19.84 21.26 13.09
N ARG A 447 19.55 22.39 12.44
CA ARG A 447 19.80 23.74 12.98
C ARG A 447 18.95 24.04 14.21
N LEU A 448 17.68 23.61 14.20
CA LEU A 448 16.77 23.76 15.34
C LEU A 448 17.22 22.93 16.53
N LYS A 449 17.68 21.69 16.29
CA LYS A 449 18.24 20.83 17.32
C LYS A 449 19.51 21.44 17.92
N GLU A 450 20.45 21.89 17.09
CA GLU A 450 21.69 22.55 17.54
C GLU A 450 21.43 23.88 18.25
N ALA A 451 20.42 24.65 17.84
CA ALA A 451 20.02 25.87 18.54
C ALA A 451 19.40 25.55 19.91
N SER A 452 18.56 24.53 19.97
CA SER A 452 17.95 24.04 21.21
C SER A 452 19.01 23.57 22.21
N GLU A 453 20.02 22.84 21.75
CA GLU A 453 21.13 22.36 22.60
C GLU A 453 22.00 23.52 23.12
N ARG A 454 22.06 24.64 22.39
CA ARG A 454 22.75 25.88 22.80
C ARG A 454 21.91 26.79 23.70
N GLY A 455 20.71 26.35 24.11
CA GLY A 455 19.84 27.12 25.00
C GLY A 455 19.09 28.27 24.33
N TYR A 456 18.99 28.29 23.00
CA TYR A 456 18.11 29.23 22.31
C TYR A 456 16.65 28.85 22.53
N ALA A 457 15.79 29.83 22.81
CA ALA A 457 14.33 29.66 22.88
C ALA A 457 13.68 30.54 21.78
N PRO A 458 12.95 29.96 20.82
CA PRO A 458 12.33 30.74 19.76
C PRO A 458 11.14 31.55 20.26
N ALA A 459 10.95 32.75 19.74
CA ALA A 459 9.80 33.60 20.04
C ALA A 459 8.46 32.95 19.65
N TRP A 460 8.44 32.08 18.65
CA TRP A 460 7.24 31.31 18.27
C TRP A 460 6.97 30.12 19.22
N LEU A 461 7.88 29.81 20.15
CA LEU A 461 7.76 28.73 21.12
C LEU A 461 8.19 29.22 22.50
N GLY A 462 7.27 29.86 23.21
CA GLY A 462 7.52 30.37 24.56
C GLY A 462 7.98 31.81 24.60
N ARG A 463 7.37 32.73 23.85
CA ARG A 463 7.61 34.19 23.97
C ARG A 463 7.58 34.70 25.43
N THR A 464 6.78 34.07 26.28
CA THR A 464 6.59 34.42 27.69
C THR A 464 7.48 33.62 28.65
N LEU A 465 8.33 32.72 28.14
CA LEU A 465 9.10 31.75 28.91
C LEU A 465 10.59 31.75 28.50
N GLY A 466 11.49 31.64 29.47
CA GLY A 466 12.93 31.45 29.21
C GLY A 466 13.26 30.02 28.75
N ALA A 467 14.51 29.81 28.33
CA ALA A 467 14.99 28.50 27.86
C ALA A 467 14.88 27.42 28.94
N GLU A 468 14.97 27.81 30.22
CA GLU A 468 14.83 26.95 31.40
C GLU A 468 13.45 26.30 31.55
N ALA A 469 12.40 26.85 30.93
CA ALA A 469 11.07 26.25 30.95
C ALA A 469 10.99 24.96 30.11
N TRP A 470 11.97 24.72 29.23
CA TRP A 470 11.98 23.62 28.28
C TRP A 470 12.95 22.52 28.72
N GLU A 471 12.44 21.55 29.51
CA GLU A 471 13.26 20.42 29.98
C GLU A 471 13.86 19.63 28.81
N GLY A 472 15.20 19.63 28.67
CA GLY A 472 15.91 19.00 27.56
C GLY A 472 15.95 19.83 26.27
N GLY A 473 15.66 21.13 26.35
CA GLY A 473 15.60 22.06 25.23
C GLY A 473 14.23 22.07 24.52
N PHE A 474 14.01 23.04 23.64
CA PHE A 474 12.73 23.25 22.97
C PHE A 474 12.44 22.23 21.84
N TYR A 475 13.46 21.63 21.23
CA TYR A 475 13.31 20.80 20.02
C TYR A 475 12.34 19.60 20.19
N PRO A 476 12.37 18.84 21.30
CA PRO A 476 11.38 17.77 21.53
C PRO A 476 9.94 18.27 21.60
N TYR A 477 9.73 19.48 22.12
CA TYR A 477 8.41 20.12 22.22
C TYR A 477 7.94 20.62 20.86
N TRP A 478 8.84 21.19 20.06
CA TRP A 478 8.61 21.51 18.66
C TRP A 478 8.14 20.28 17.87
N ALA A 479 8.85 19.15 17.98
CA ALA A 479 8.47 17.91 17.29
C ALA A 479 7.09 17.40 17.72
N ALA A 480 6.77 17.48 19.02
CA ALA A 480 5.46 17.11 19.56
C ALA A 480 4.35 18.04 19.07
N PHE A 481 4.60 19.35 19.03
CA PHE A 481 3.70 20.34 18.46
C PHE A 481 3.40 20.00 17.00
N HIS A 482 4.43 19.89 16.16
CA HIS A 482 4.31 19.62 14.72
C HIS A 482 3.49 18.34 14.45
N ALA A 483 3.74 17.25 15.20
CA ALA A 483 2.99 15.99 15.05
C ALA A 483 1.52 16.11 15.49
N SER A 484 1.19 17.04 16.39
CA SER A 484 -0.19 17.24 16.86
C SER A 484 -1.05 18.04 15.87
N VAL A 485 -0.42 18.93 15.10
CA VAL A 485 -1.11 19.83 14.17
C VAL A 485 -0.94 19.41 12.70
N SER A 486 0.11 18.70 12.28
CA SER A 486 0.32 18.27 10.89
C SER A 486 0.15 16.74 10.68
N PRO A 487 -0.29 16.24 9.50
CA PRO A 487 -0.41 14.81 9.21
C PRO A 487 0.95 14.11 8.99
N ALA A 488 1.04 12.82 9.35
CA ALA A 488 2.15 11.94 8.98
C ALA A 488 1.98 11.47 7.51
N THR A 489 3.02 11.62 6.68
CA THR A 489 3.03 11.09 5.30
C THR A 489 3.34 9.60 5.30
N GLY A 490 2.36 8.75 4.95
CA GLY A 490 2.45 7.28 4.99
C GLY A 490 3.03 6.62 3.74
N GLY A 491 3.69 5.49 3.92
CA GLY A 491 4.10 4.56 2.87
C GLY A 491 4.49 3.20 3.46
N GLY A 492 3.62 2.21 3.32
CA GLY A 492 3.86 0.82 3.72
C GLY A 492 3.13 -0.14 2.77
N THR A 493 3.89 -1.00 2.12
CA THR A 493 3.49 -2.04 1.16
C THR A 493 3.15 -3.35 1.86
N ALA A 494 2.17 -4.10 1.34
CA ALA A 494 1.97 -5.52 1.63
C ALA A 494 1.64 -6.27 0.33
N ALA A 495 2.16 -7.49 0.19
CA ALA A 495 2.01 -8.39 -0.96
C ALA A 495 1.78 -9.84 -0.47
N SER A 496 1.07 -10.66 -1.24
CA SER A 496 1.14 -12.14 -1.22
C SER A 496 0.51 -12.78 -2.48
N SER A 497 0.98 -13.98 -2.86
CA SER A 497 0.67 -14.80 -4.06
C SER A 497 0.31 -16.26 -3.66
N GLY A 498 -0.39 -17.05 -4.50
CA GLY A 498 -0.77 -18.46 -4.20
C GLY A 498 -0.81 -19.43 -5.40
N SER A 499 -0.72 -20.74 -5.11
CA SER A 499 -0.92 -21.93 -5.97
C SER A 499 -1.85 -22.95 -5.27
N ALA A 500 -2.38 -23.94 -6.00
CA ALA A 500 -3.57 -24.73 -5.61
C ALA A 500 -3.24 -26.06 -4.87
N ALA A 501 -3.95 -26.34 -3.77
CA ALA A 501 -4.00 -27.60 -3.00
C ALA A 501 -5.29 -27.64 -2.19
N SER A 502 -5.84 -28.83 -1.91
CA SER A 502 -7.07 -29.00 -1.12
C SER A 502 -6.88 -29.95 0.06
N GLY A 503 -7.65 -29.73 1.13
CA GLY A 503 -7.75 -30.59 2.31
C GLY A 503 -8.26 -29.82 3.53
N GLY A 504 -8.19 -30.43 4.72
CA GLY A 504 -8.74 -29.81 5.92
C GLY A 504 -8.35 -30.51 7.22
N SER A 505 -8.65 -29.83 8.34
CA SER A 505 -8.49 -30.35 9.70
C SER A 505 -9.78 -31.00 10.20
N PHE A 506 -9.65 -32.12 10.91
CA PHE A 506 -10.76 -32.81 11.55
C PHE A 506 -10.46 -33.17 13.00
#